data_AF-A0A2D7BYE4-F1
#
_entry.id   AF-A0A2D7BYE4-F1
#
_cell.length_a   1.000
_cell.length_b   1.000
_cell.length_c   1.000
_cell.angle_alpha   90.00
_cell.angle_beta   90.00
_cell.angle_gamma   90.00
#
_symmetry.space_group_name_H-M   'P 1'
#
loop_
_entity.id
_entity.type
_entity.pdbx_description
1 polymer ?
#
loop_
_entity_poly.entity_id
_entity_poly.type
_entity_poly.pdbx_seq_one_letter_code
_entity_poly.pdbx_strand_id
1 'polypeptide(L)'
;MRFGPFEIMILLAIFFLLFGAERLPKLARAAGQSKGEFHKGLKEVVADPSTANTEADLEAGGKTKAVEIAQKAEEAGIDPSGKTTEEVAEEIAKSEE
;
A
#
# COMPACT_ATOMS: atom_id res chain seq x y z
N MET A 1 14.61 -12.82 -41.04
CA MET A 1 15.84 -12.98 -40.24
C MET A 1 15.46 -13.51 -38.88
N ARG A 2 15.99 -14.66 -38.46
CA ARG A 2 15.75 -15.23 -37.13
C ARG A 2 17.01 -14.98 -36.31
N PHE A 3 16.89 -14.34 -35.16
CA PHE A 3 18.01 -14.19 -34.24
C PHE A 3 18.43 -15.58 -33.78
N GLY A 4 19.68 -15.96 -34.08
CA GLY A 4 20.26 -17.18 -33.63
C GLY A 4 20.81 -17.06 -32.20
N PRO A 5 21.21 -18.19 -31.61
CA PRO A 5 21.82 -18.20 -30.28
C PRO A 5 23.07 -17.31 -30.20
N PHE A 6 23.81 -17.19 -31.31
CA PHE A 6 25.05 -16.41 -31.37
C PHE A 6 24.79 -14.90 -31.34
N GLU A 7 23.79 -14.41 -32.10
CA GLU A 7 23.39 -13.01 -32.07
C GLU A 7 22.87 -12.60 -30.69
N ILE A 8 22.10 -13.48 -30.03
CA ILE A 8 21.61 -13.26 -28.66
C ILE A 8 22.78 -13.17 -27.66
N MET A 9 23.79 -14.03 -27.80
CA MET A 9 25.00 -14.00 -26.97
C MET A 9 25.78 -12.68 -27.12
N ILE A 10 25.93 -12.20 -28.35
CA ILE A 10 26.61 -10.91 -28.60
C ILE A 10 25.83 -9.76 -27.97
N LEU A 11 24.51 -9.73 -28.12
CA LEU A 11 23.66 -8.71 -27.50
C LEU A 11 23.75 -8.74 -25.97
N LEU A 12 23.76 -9.93 -25.36
CA LEU A 12 23.96 -10.09 -23.93
C LEU A 12 25.34 -9.60 -23.49
N ALA A 13 26.40 -9.89 -24.25
CA ALA A 13 27.74 -9.42 -23.94
C ALA A 13 27.83 -7.88 -23.97
N ILE A 14 27.24 -7.24 -24.99
CA ILE A 14 27.16 -5.78 -25.08
C ILE A 14 26.33 -5.21 -23.91
N PHE A 15 25.18 -5.82 -23.60
CA PHE A 15 24.35 -5.42 -22.47
C PHE A 15 25.13 -5.47 -21.14
N PHE A 16 25.84 -6.57 -20.88
CA PHE A 16 26.66 -6.68 -19.67
C PHE A 16 27.85 -5.73 -19.64
N LEU A 17 28.42 -5.35 -20.79
CA LEU A 17 29.46 -4.33 -20.86
C LEU A 17 28.94 -2.94 -20.47
N LEU A 18 27.72 -2.59 -20.92
CA LEU A 18 27.11 -1.28 -20.64
C LEU A 18 26.53 -1.18 -19.23
N PHE A 19 25.84 -2.22 -18.78
CA PHE A 19 25.06 -2.20 -17.54
C PHE A 19 25.75 -2.93 -16.38
N GLY A 20 26.63 -3.89 -16.67
CA GLY A 20 27.31 -4.73 -15.68
C GLY A 20 26.54 -6.02 -15.33
N ALA A 21 27.27 -7.04 -14.86
CA ALA A 21 26.74 -8.37 -14.52
C ALA A 21 25.68 -8.35 -13.40
N GLU A 22 25.73 -7.36 -12.49
CA GLU A 22 24.80 -7.26 -11.36
C GLU A 22 23.41 -6.69 -11.71
N ARG A 23 23.23 -6.06 -12.88
CA ARG A 23 21.96 -5.39 -13.18
C ARG A 23 20.84 -6.38 -13.51
N LEU A 24 21.14 -7.42 -14.28
CA LEU A 24 20.15 -8.44 -14.64
C LEU A 24 19.57 -9.15 -13.39
N PRO A 25 20.38 -9.63 -12.42
CA PRO A 25 19.87 -10.21 -11.18
C PRO A 25 19.09 -9.24 -10.30
N LYS A 26 19.54 -7.97 -10.18
CA LYS A 26 18.85 -6.95 -9.38
C LYS A 26 17.45 -6.65 -9.95
N LEU A 27 17.33 -6.49 -11.26
CA LEU A 27 16.04 -6.27 -11.93
C LEU A 27 15.11 -7.48 -11.77
N ALA A 28 15.63 -8.70 -11.96
CA ALA A 28 14.85 -9.92 -11.79
C ALA A 28 14.32 -10.07 -10.34
N ARG A 29 15.14 -9.75 -9.34
CA ARG A 29 14.72 -9.77 -7.93
C ARG A 29 13.64 -8.72 -7.65
N ALA A 30 13.84 -7.48 -8.06
CA ALA A 30 12.86 -6.41 -7.85
C ALA A 30 11.52 -6.71 -8.55
N ALA A 31 11.57 -7.15 -9.81
CA ALA A 31 10.38 -7.55 -10.55
C ALA A 31 9.70 -8.78 -9.95
N GLY A 32 10.48 -9.77 -9.48
CA GLY A 32 9.97 -10.96 -8.81
C GLY A 32 9.29 -10.65 -7.49
N GLN A 33 9.87 -9.77 -6.68
CA GLN A 33 9.27 -9.30 -5.41
C GLN A 33 7.97 -8.54 -5.66
N SER A 34 7.96 -7.58 -6.59
CA SER A 34 6.75 -6.82 -6.94
C SER A 34 5.64 -7.74 -7.44
N LYS A 35 5.94 -8.68 -8.35
CA LYS A 35 4.96 -9.66 -8.82
C LYS A 35 4.48 -10.59 -7.70
N GLY A 36 5.37 -10.98 -6.79
CA GLY A 36 5.06 -11.83 -5.64
C GLY A 36 4.09 -11.17 -4.65
N GLU A 37 4.40 -9.96 -4.20
CA GLU A 37 3.52 -9.19 -3.30
C GLU A 37 2.19 -8.85 -3.96
N PHE A 38 2.18 -8.55 -5.27
CA PHE A 38 0.94 -8.34 -6.01
C PHE A 38 0.05 -9.59 -6.02
N HIS A 39 0.62 -10.78 -6.32
CA HIS A 39 -0.15 -12.03 -6.30
C HIS A 39 -0.59 -12.40 -4.87
N LYS A 40 0.23 -12.11 -3.86
CA LYS A 40 -0.11 -12.31 -2.46
C LYS A 40 -1.31 -11.44 -2.06
N GLY A 41 -1.30 -10.15 -2.39
CA GLY A 41 -2.42 -9.25 -2.15
C GLY A 41 -3.70 -9.68 -2.89
N LEU A 42 -3.59 -10.09 -4.16
CA LEU A 42 -4.74 -10.65 -4.89
C LEU A 42 -5.29 -11.92 -4.22
N LYS A 43 -4.42 -12.82 -3.76
CA LYS A 43 -4.83 -14.04 -3.08
C LYS A 43 -5.47 -13.74 -1.72
N GLU A 44 -4.96 -12.77 -0.96
CA GLU A 44 -5.55 -12.35 0.30
C GLU A 44 -6.97 -11.81 0.09
N VAL A 45 -7.17 -10.94 -0.90
CA VAL A 45 -8.49 -10.40 -1.25
C VAL A 45 -9.47 -11.47 -1.75
N VAL A 46 -9.00 -12.47 -2.50
CA VAL A 46 -9.88 -13.47 -3.15
C VAL A 46 -10.10 -14.72 -2.27
N ALA A 47 -9.07 -15.18 -1.55
CA ALA A 47 -9.12 -16.41 -0.76
C ALA A 47 -9.62 -16.19 0.67
N ASP A 48 -9.47 -14.98 1.19
CA ASP A 48 -9.99 -14.58 2.49
C ASP A 48 -10.80 -13.28 2.31
N PRO A 49 -12.03 -13.36 1.76
CA PRO A 49 -13.00 -12.29 1.96
C PRO A 49 -13.34 -12.31 3.45
N SER A 50 -12.45 -11.79 4.29
CA SER A 50 -12.71 -11.55 5.69
C SER A 50 -13.88 -10.58 5.72
N THR A 51 -15.09 -11.14 5.81
CA THR A 51 -16.33 -10.37 5.92
C THR A 51 -16.17 -9.45 7.11
N ALA A 52 -15.52 -9.89 8.19
CA ALA A 52 -15.16 -9.06 9.35
C ALA A 52 -14.41 -7.76 9.00
N ASN A 53 -13.43 -7.78 8.08
CA ASN A 53 -12.70 -6.57 7.69
C ASN A 53 -13.52 -5.70 6.75
N THR A 54 -14.30 -6.33 5.87
CA THR A 54 -15.21 -5.63 4.94
C THR A 54 -16.38 -4.98 5.70
N GLU A 55 -16.94 -5.67 6.68
CA GLU A 55 -18.01 -5.24 7.58
C GLU A 55 -17.50 -4.12 8.50
N ALA A 56 -16.28 -4.23 9.04
CA ALA A 56 -15.67 -3.15 9.81
C ALA A 56 -15.40 -1.89 8.96
N ASP A 57 -14.92 -2.03 7.71
CA ASP A 57 -14.74 -0.90 6.79
C ASP A 57 -16.09 -0.29 6.34
N LEU A 58 -17.13 -1.12 6.17
CA LEU A 58 -18.49 -0.67 5.88
C LEU A 58 -19.15 0.03 7.07
N GLU A 59 -18.97 -0.48 8.30
CA GLU A 59 -19.45 0.17 9.53
C GLU A 59 -18.71 1.48 9.78
N ALA A 60 -17.42 1.57 9.46
CA ALA A 60 -16.65 2.82 9.47
C ALA A 60 -17.02 3.77 8.30
N GLY A 61 -17.93 3.36 7.40
CA GLY A 61 -18.39 4.18 6.28
C GLY A 61 -17.27 4.63 5.31
N GLY A 62 -16.17 3.87 5.24
CA GLY A 62 -14.98 4.22 4.44
C GLY A 62 -14.18 5.42 4.98
N LYS A 63 -14.37 5.80 6.24
CA LYS A 63 -13.64 6.90 6.90
C LYS A 63 -12.48 6.34 7.71
N THR A 64 -11.31 6.96 7.59
CA THR A 64 -10.18 6.64 8.48
C THR A 64 -10.51 7.10 9.91
N LYS A 65 -9.99 6.41 10.94
CA LYS A 65 -10.20 6.77 12.36
C LYS A 65 -10.01 8.25 12.70
N ALA A 66 -9.08 8.92 12.02
CA ALA A 66 -8.85 10.36 12.19
C ALA A 66 -10.03 11.23 11.72
N VAL A 67 -10.72 10.81 10.66
CA VAL A 67 -11.89 11.49 10.10
C VAL A 67 -13.13 11.25 10.96
N GLU A 68 -13.27 10.06 11.54
CA GLU A 68 -14.36 9.77 12.49
C GLU A 68 -14.25 10.64 13.75
N ILE A 69 -13.03 10.78 14.30
CA ILE A 69 -12.78 11.62 15.49
C ILE A 69 -13.00 13.11 15.17
N ALA A 70 -12.53 13.58 14.02
CA ALA A 70 -12.74 14.96 13.60
C ALA A 70 -14.24 15.29 13.40
N GLN A 71 -15.01 14.35 12.81
CA GLN A 71 -16.44 14.53 12.63
C GLN A 71 -17.20 14.54 13.95
N LYS A 72 -16.86 13.64 14.89
CA LYS A 72 -17.47 13.63 16.22
C LYS A 72 -17.16 14.90 17.02
N ALA A 73 -15.97 15.48 16.84
CA ALA A 73 -15.61 16.78 17.42
C ALA A 73 -16.48 17.90 16.85
N GLU A 74 -16.64 17.96 15.54
CA GLU A 74 -17.44 18.97 14.85
C GLU A 74 -18.92 18.90 15.23
N GLU A 75 -19.47 17.69 15.39
CA GLU A 75 -20.83 17.45 15.90
C GLU A 75 -20.99 17.87 17.36
N ALA A 76 -19.94 17.76 18.17
CA ALA A 76 -19.88 18.26 19.55
C ALA A 76 -19.59 19.77 19.63
N GLY A 77 -19.44 20.47 18.50
CA GLY A 77 -19.13 21.90 18.43
C GLY A 77 -17.67 22.25 18.76
N ILE A 78 -16.77 21.26 18.70
CA ILE A 78 -15.35 21.38 18.98
C ILE A 78 -14.61 21.46 17.65
N ASP A 79 -13.84 22.54 17.43
CA ASP A 79 -13.05 22.72 16.22
C ASP A 79 -11.77 21.84 16.25
N PRO A 80 -11.61 20.87 15.32
CA PRO A 80 -10.46 19.98 15.26
C PRO A 80 -9.24 20.60 14.54
N SER A 81 -9.36 21.82 14.00
CA SER A 81 -8.32 22.47 13.19
C SER A 81 -7.09 22.83 14.04
N GLY A 82 -5.98 22.14 13.82
CA GLY A 82 -4.70 22.42 14.48
C GLY A 82 -4.45 21.65 15.78
N LYS A 83 -5.30 20.67 16.11
CA LYS A 83 -5.12 19.73 17.23
C LYS A 83 -4.74 18.34 16.72
N THR A 84 -4.02 17.54 17.52
CA THR A 84 -3.78 16.14 17.18
C THR A 84 -5.01 15.27 17.47
N THR A 85 -5.12 14.11 16.82
CA THR A 85 -6.23 13.16 16.98
C THR A 85 -6.49 12.78 18.44
N GLU A 86 -5.44 12.75 19.25
CA GLU A 86 -5.46 12.39 20.67
C GLU A 86 -6.04 13.53 21.53
N GLU A 87 -5.66 14.79 21.25
CA GLU A 87 -6.15 15.97 21.97
C GLU A 87 -7.64 16.21 21.71
N VAL A 88 -8.08 15.98 20.46
CA VAL A 88 -9.49 16.07 20.08
C VAL A 88 -10.32 15.00 20.80
N ALA A 89 -9.81 13.78 20.91
CA ALA A 89 -10.48 12.70 21.63
C ALA A 89 -10.63 12.98 23.14
N GLU A 90 -9.62 13.61 23.76
CA GLU A 90 -9.64 13.97 25.18
C GLU A 90 -10.65 15.09 25.49
N GLU A 91 -10.77 16.10 24.62
CA GLU A 91 -11.78 17.17 24.77
C GLU A 91 -13.22 16.69 24.55
N ILE A 92 -13.44 15.77 23.62
CA ILE A 92 -14.76 15.12 23.45
C ILE A 92 -15.12 14.37 24.74
N ALA A 93 -14.19 13.57 25.29
CA ALA A 93 -14.44 12.81 26.52
C ALA A 93 -14.72 13.70 27.73
N LYS A 94 -14.11 14.88 27.80
CA LYS A 94 -14.30 15.85 28.89
C LYS A 94 -15.57 16.70 28.75
N SER A 95 -16.11 16.81 27.54
CA SER A 95 -17.36 17.52 27.26
C SER A 95 -18.60 16.62 27.38
N GLU A 96 -18.41 15.29 27.34
CA GLU A 96 -19.47 14.29 27.60
C GLU A 96 -19.62 13.90 29.10
N GLU A 97 -18.78 14.44 30.02
CA GLU A 97 -18.91 14.26 31.50
C GLU A 97 -19.67 15.41 32.19
#